data_AF-A0A964L7V2-F1
#
_entry.id   AF-A0A964L7V2-F1
#
_cell.length_a   1.000
_cell.length_b   1.000
_cell.length_c   1.000
_cell.angle_alpha   90.00
_cell.angle_beta   90.00
_cell.angle_gamma   90.00
#
_symmetry.space_group_name_H-M   'P 1'
#
loop_
_entity.id
_entity.type
_entity.pdbx_description
1 polymer ?
#
loop_
_entity_poly.entity_id
_entity_poly.type
_entity_poly.pdbx_seq_one_letter_code
_entity_poly.pdbx_strand_id
1 'polypeptide(L)'
;MRGTLILATAIAMAWLGVPSTSQAQVFVHAPFVRVAVGGGVSVRAPFVNLYIPENGPTYYSPFGPRVIYVQPMTPVKESFPGAQQRPNTEQVQPPVQQGQIPTLDAFAKTFQPKVGSFEVTILNPVTKQPQAVRFSLPEGQPRRVIVNRDSIEFVYGPRQFTRIEFDRDGVVVTTR
;
A
#
# COMPACT_ATOMS: atom_id res chain seq x y z
N MET A 1 40.86 2.76 -51.74
CA MET A 1 40.41 3.22 -50.40
C MET A 1 38.97 2.73 -50.12
N ARG A 2 38.77 1.42 -49.93
CA ARG A 2 37.44 0.80 -49.68
C ARG A 2 37.50 -0.41 -48.72
N GLY A 3 38.51 -0.45 -47.83
CA GLY A 3 38.83 -1.65 -47.03
C GLY A 3 38.71 -1.48 -45.51
N THR A 4 38.32 -0.31 -45.01
CA THR A 4 38.42 0.02 -43.57
C THR A 4 37.09 0.16 -42.84
N LEU A 5 35.96 -0.16 -43.48
CA LEU A 5 34.62 0.07 -42.91
C LEU A 5 33.93 -1.20 -42.35
N ILE A 6 34.49 -2.39 -42.57
CA ILE A 6 33.84 -3.65 -42.14
C ILE A 6 34.30 -4.08 -40.73
N LEU A 7 35.47 -3.63 -40.27
CA LEU A 7 36.04 -4.05 -38.98
C LEU A 7 35.39 -3.35 -37.76
N ALA A 8 34.80 -2.15 -37.94
CA ALA A 8 34.19 -1.39 -36.85
C ALA A 8 32.85 -1.98 -36.37
N THR A 9 32.16 -2.75 -37.22
CA THR A 9 30.85 -3.34 -36.90
C THR A 9 30.93 -4.57 -35.99
N ALA A 10 32.06 -5.28 -35.97
CA ALA A 10 32.21 -6.51 -35.17
C ALA A 10 32.46 -6.24 -33.67
N ILE A 11 33.03 -5.08 -33.32
CA ILE A 11 33.31 -4.71 -31.91
C ILE A 11 32.04 -4.21 -31.20
N ALA A 12 31.08 -3.63 -31.93
CA ALA A 12 29.84 -3.12 -31.34
C ALA A 12 28.87 -4.21 -30.86
N MET A 13 28.94 -5.44 -31.39
CA MET A 13 28.06 -6.54 -30.96
C MET A 13 28.56 -7.33 -29.74
N ALA A 14 29.81 -7.14 -29.30
CA ALA A 14 30.33 -7.82 -28.11
C ALA A 14 29.85 -7.21 -26.78
N TRP A 15 29.23 -6.02 -26.79
CA TRP A 15 28.75 -5.33 -25.59
C TRP A 15 27.28 -5.58 -25.22
N LEU A 16 26.52 -6.32 -26.04
CA LEU A 16 25.09 -6.60 -25.81
C LEU A 16 24.80 -7.95 -25.13
N GLY A 17 25.84 -8.66 -24.70
CA GLY A 17 25.75 -10.04 -24.23
C GLY A 17 25.89 -10.26 -22.73
N VAL A 18 25.63 -9.28 -21.86
CA VAL A 18 25.57 -9.55 -20.42
C VAL A 18 24.20 -10.17 -20.12
N PRO A 19 24.10 -11.46 -19.78
CA PRO A 19 22.85 -12.02 -19.27
C PRO A 19 22.55 -11.30 -17.96
N SER A 20 21.63 -10.34 -18.00
CA SER A 20 21.09 -9.75 -16.79
C SER A 20 20.35 -10.86 -16.07
N THR A 21 20.93 -11.39 -15.00
CA THR A 21 20.25 -12.30 -14.09
C THR A 21 19.14 -11.49 -13.42
N SER A 22 17.97 -11.47 -14.06
CA SER A 22 16.80 -10.78 -13.56
C SER A 22 16.35 -11.51 -12.30
N GLN A 23 16.90 -11.12 -11.15
CA GLN A 23 16.42 -11.57 -9.85
C GLN A 23 15.03 -10.96 -9.68
N ALA A 24 14.00 -11.79 -9.83
CA ALA A 24 12.62 -11.39 -9.63
C ALA A 24 12.43 -11.08 -8.13
N GLN A 25 12.48 -9.79 -7.78
CA GLN A 25 12.11 -9.33 -6.45
C GLN A 25 10.59 -9.38 -6.33
N VAL A 26 10.08 -10.33 -5.55
CA VAL A 26 8.64 -10.48 -5.30
C VAL A 26 8.27 -9.65 -4.07
N PHE A 27 7.61 -8.51 -4.29
CA PHE A 27 7.05 -7.69 -3.23
C PHE A 27 5.58 -8.05 -3.02
N VAL A 28 5.26 -8.71 -1.91
CA VAL A 28 3.87 -8.93 -1.49
C VAL A 28 3.49 -7.83 -0.50
N HIS A 29 2.56 -6.95 -0.89
CA HIS A 29 2.07 -5.88 -0.02
C HIS A 29 0.71 -6.27 0.57
N ALA A 30 0.74 -6.86 1.75
CA ALA A 30 -0.41 -6.91 2.64
C ALA A 30 -0.32 -5.72 3.61
N PRO A 31 -1.44 -5.12 4.05
CA PRO A 31 -1.39 -4.05 5.04
C PRO A 31 -0.55 -4.50 6.25
N PHE A 32 0.48 -3.72 6.56
CA PHE A 32 1.44 -3.91 7.66
C PHE A 32 2.51 -5.00 7.48
N VAL A 33 2.58 -5.74 6.38
CA VAL A 33 3.62 -6.76 6.15
C VAL A 33 4.51 -6.37 4.98
N ARG A 34 5.83 -6.35 5.21
CA ARG A 34 6.84 -6.17 4.16
C ARG A 34 7.66 -7.43 4.02
N VAL A 35 7.68 -8.01 2.81
CA VAL A 35 8.53 -9.15 2.45
C VAL A 35 9.52 -8.69 1.39
N ALA A 36 10.80 -8.98 1.58
CA ALA A 36 11.84 -8.76 0.58
C ALA A 36 12.61 -10.06 0.32
N VAL A 37 12.80 -10.37 -0.97
CA VAL A 37 13.49 -11.58 -1.45
C VAL A 37 14.65 -11.14 -2.34
N GLY A 38 15.88 -11.48 -1.93
CA GLY A 38 17.14 -11.18 -2.63
C GLY A 38 18.31 -11.12 -1.64
N GLY A 39 19.31 -11.99 -1.78
CA GLY A 39 20.35 -12.13 -0.74
C GLY A 39 19.94 -12.96 0.48
N GLY A 40 18.67 -13.38 0.52
CA GLY A 40 17.98 -13.97 1.66
C GLY A 40 16.49 -13.63 1.65
N VAL A 41 15.76 -14.01 2.69
CA VAL A 41 14.34 -13.67 2.90
C VAL A 41 14.21 -12.84 4.17
N SER A 42 13.66 -11.63 4.06
CA SER A 42 13.30 -10.81 5.22
C SER A 42 11.80 -10.57 5.28
N VAL A 43 11.23 -10.75 6.47
CA VAL A 43 9.81 -10.50 6.76
C VAL A 43 9.71 -9.54 7.93
N ARG A 44 9.07 -8.39 7.69
CA ARG A 44 8.81 -7.37 8.72
C ARG A 44 7.31 -7.14 8.85
N ALA A 45 6.79 -7.42 10.04
CA ALA A 45 5.40 -7.18 10.43
C ALA A 45 5.36 -6.57 11.85
N PRO A 46 4.21 -6.05 12.32
CA PRO A 46 4.04 -5.76 13.74
C PRO A 46 4.38 -7.00 14.56
N PHE A 47 5.26 -6.85 15.55
CA PHE A 47 5.70 -7.90 16.49
C PHE A 47 6.56 -9.03 15.90
N VAL A 48 6.89 -9.03 14.60
CA VAL A 48 7.75 -10.07 13.98
C VAL A 48 8.80 -9.44 13.08
N ASN A 49 10.07 -9.75 13.35
CA ASN A 49 11.21 -9.44 12.47
C ASN A 49 11.98 -10.74 12.20
N LEU A 50 11.76 -11.34 11.03
CA LEU A 50 12.37 -12.61 10.62
C LEU A 50 13.35 -12.35 9.47
N TYR A 51 14.58 -12.84 9.61
CA TYR A 51 15.60 -12.80 8.56
C TYR A 51 16.21 -14.18 8.36
N ILE A 52 16.18 -14.66 7.12
CA ILE A 52 16.75 -15.93 6.69
C ILE A 52 17.88 -15.59 5.70
N PRO A 53 19.16 -15.75 6.08
CA PRO A 53 20.28 -15.49 5.17
C PRO A 53 20.31 -16.53 4.04
N GLU A 54 20.69 -16.12 2.82
CA GLU A 54 20.81 -17.02 1.67
C GLU A 54 21.90 -18.08 1.84
N ASN A 55 22.99 -17.74 2.54
CA ASN A 55 24.13 -18.63 2.82
C ASN A 55 24.31 -18.88 4.32
N GLY A 56 23.22 -19.16 5.04
CA GLY A 56 23.35 -19.74 6.38
C GLY A 56 24.06 -21.09 6.31
N PRO A 57 24.83 -21.51 7.33
CA PRO A 57 25.40 -22.84 7.35
C PRO A 57 24.25 -23.85 7.26
N THR A 58 24.16 -24.54 6.12
CA THR A 58 23.31 -25.73 5.99
C THR A 58 23.90 -26.72 6.97
N TYR A 59 23.33 -26.79 8.18
CA TYR A 59 23.74 -27.74 9.21
C TYR A 59 23.32 -29.11 8.72
N TYR A 60 24.14 -29.71 7.85
CA TYR A 60 24.13 -31.13 7.57
C TYR A 60 24.61 -31.82 8.84
N SER A 61 23.67 -32.00 9.78
CA SER A 61 23.86 -32.95 10.86
C SER A 61 24.09 -34.32 10.21
N PRO A 62 25.19 -35.02 10.50
CA PRO A 62 25.46 -36.35 9.93
C PRO A 62 24.45 -37.43 10.38
N PHE A 63 23.47 -37.04 11.21
CA PHE A 63 22.42 -37.91 11.75
C PHE A 63 21.03 -37.52 11.25
N GLY A 64 20.82 -37.50 9.93
CA GLY A 64 19.50 -37.44 9.28
C GLY A 64 18.60 -36.26 9.69
N PRO A 65 17.38 -36.18 9.14
CA PRO A 65 16.38 -35.22 9.60
C PRO A 65 15.93 -35.63 11.01
N ARG A 66 16.57 -35.08 12.04
CA ARG A 66 15.96 -35.10 13.38
C ARG A 66 14.77 -34.15 13.33
N VAL A 67 13.57 -34.70 13.34
CA VAL A 67 12.36 -33.96 13.71
C VAL A 67 12.62 -33.44 15.12
N ILE A 68 13.05 -32.19 15.21
CA ILE A 68 13.09 -31.48 16.48
C ILE A 68 11.63 -31.28 16.83
N TYR A 69 11.12 -32.15 17.70
CA TYR A 69 9.91 -31.85 18.44
C TYR A 69 10.26 -30.65 19.31
N VAL A 70 10.04 -29.46 18.77
CA VAL A 70 9.96 -28.26 19.59
C VAL A 70 8.78 -28.54 20.50
N GLN A 71 9.07 -28.89 21.76
CA GLN A 71 8.03 -28.96 22.78
C GLN A 71 7.27 -27.64 22.66
N PRO A 72 5.95 -27.66 22.48
CA PRO A 72 5.18 -26.43 22.47
C PRO A 72 5.49 -25.76 23.81
N MET A 73 6.30 -24.70 23.77
CA MET A 73 6.49 -23.85 24.93
C MET A 73 5.08 -23.44 25.29
N THR A 74 4.65 -23.85 26.48
CA THR A 74 3.43 -23.32 27.06
C THR A 74 3.55 -21.82 26.93
N PRO A 75 2.54 -21.15 26.31
CA PRO A 75 2.61 -19.72 26.13
C PRO A 75 2.89 -19.12 27.49
N VAL A 76 4.07 -18.52 27.65
CA VAL A 76 4.36 -17.69 28.80
C VAL A 76 3.24 -16.68 28.79
N LYS A 77 2.34 -16.80 29.77
CA LYS A 77 1.37 -15.76 30.06
C LYS A 77 2.20 -14.60 30.55
N GLU A 78 2.72 -13.83 29.60
CA GLU A 78 3.27 -12.52 29.86
C GLU A 78 2.09 -11.71 30.35
N SER A 79 1.94 -11.69 31.68
CA SER A 79 0.99 -10.86 32.38
C SER A 79 1.45 -9.43 32.16
N PHE A 80 1.04 -8.85 31.04
CA PHE A 80 1.08 -7.41 30.86
C PHE A 80 0.40 -6.79 32.10
N PRO A 81 1.02 -5.78 32.75
CA PRO A 81 0.33 -5.03 33.79
C PRO A 81 -0.98 -4.57 33.17
N GLY A 82 -2.08 -5.03 33.77
CA GLY A 82 -3.41 -5.00 33.17
C GLY A 82 -3.64 -3.66 32.51
N ALA A 83 -3.78 -3.67 31.19
CA ALA A 83 -4.45 -2.59 30.50
C ALA A 83 -5.80 -2.49 31.18
N GLN A 84 -5.95 -1.45 32.01
CA GLN A 84 -7.15 -1.13 32.75
C GLN A 84 -8.27 -1.19 31.73
N GLN A 85 -9.06 -2.28 31.78
CA GLN A 85 -10.20 -2.46 30.91
C GLN A 85 -11.09 -1.27 31.21
N ARG A 86 -11.04 -0.26 30.33
CA ARG A 86 -12.08 0.74 30.31
C ARG A 86 -13.38 -0.05 30.20
N PRO A 87 -14.38 0.22 31.06
CA PRO A 87 -15.64 -0.48 31.00
C PRO A 87 -16.07 -0.49 29.54
N ASN A 88 -16.19 -1.69 28.97
CA ASN A 88 -16.83 -1.89 27.69
C ASN A 88 -18.27 -1.48 27.93
N THR A 89 -18.52 -0.17 27.81
CA THR A 89 -19.85 0.36 27.60
C THR A 89 -20.17 -0.17 26.23
N GLU A 90 -20.78 -1.36 26.23
CA GLU A 90 -21.52 -1.91 25.12
C GLU A 90 -22.65 -0.92 24.88
N GLN A 91 -22.26 0.17 24.22
CA GLN A 91 -23.12 1.22 23.76
C GLN A 91 -23.97 0.50 22.74
N VAL A 92 -25.18 0.12 23.14
CA VAL A 92 -26.25 -0.33 22.25
C VAL A 92 -26.24 0.68 21.11
N GLN A 93 -25.60 0.34 20.00
CA GLN A 93 -25.53 1.24 18.86
C GLN A 93 -26.99 1.39 18.45
N PRO A 94 -27.58 2.60 18.55
CA PRO A 94 -28.90 2.82 17.99
C PRO A 94 -28.86 2.32 16.55
N PRO A 95 -29.92 1.66 16.04
CA PRO A 95 -29.93 1.08 14.71
C PRO A 95 -29.33 2.10 13.76
N VAL A 96 -28.19 1.74 13.16
CA VAL A 96 -27.39 2.65 12.35
C VAL A 96 -28.33 3.08 11.25
N GLN A 97 -28.92 4.28 11.40
CA GLN A 97 -29.74 4.87 10.35
C GLN A 97 -28.84 4.83 9.15
N GLN A 98 -29.26 4.11 8.11
CA GLN A 98 -28.50 3.99 6.87
C GLN A 98 -28.30 5.42 6.37
N GLY A 99 -27.18 6.02 6.76
CA GLY A 99 -26.89 7.41 6.53
C GLY A 99 -26.98 7.60 5.03
N GLN A 100 -27.77 8.58 4.59
CA GLN A 100 -27.87 8.89 3.18
C GLN A 100 -26.46 9.10 2.64
N ILE A 101 -26.06 8.22 1.73
CA ILE A 101 -24.70 8.22 1.20
C ILE A 101 -24.57 9.52 0.41
N PRO A 102 -23.65 10.41 0.79
CA PRO A 102 -23.61 11.74 0.22
C PRO A 102 -23.33 11.63 -1.28
N THR A 103 -24.09 12.41 -2.06
CA THR A 103 -23.73 12.66 -3.45
C THR A 103 -22.45 13.49 -3.49
N LEU A 104 -21.78 13.48 -4.64
CA LEU A 104 -20.54 14.21 -4.86
C LEU A 104 -20.67 15.72 -4.51
N ASP A 105 -21.79 16.35 -4.89
CA ASP A 105 -22.09 17.75 -4.57
C ASP A 105 -22.38 17.97 -3.06
N ALA A 106 -23.14 17.07 -2.44
CA ALA A 106 -23.43 17.14 -1.01
C ALA A 106 -22.16 16.95 -0.17
N PHE A 107 -21.28 16.04 -0.58
CA PHE A 107 -19.97 15.84 0.01
C PHE A 107 -19.14 17.12 -0.08
N ALA A 108 -19.01 17.73 -1.27
CA ALA A 108 -18.20 18.95 -1.45
C ALA A 108 -18.68 20.13 -0.59
N LYS A 109 -19.99 20.24 -0.33
CA LYS A 109 -20.58 21.31 0.51
C LYS A 109 -20.38 21.08 2.01
N THR A 110 -20.36 19.82 2.45
CA THR A 110 -20.30 19.47 3.87
C THR A 110 -18.88 19.15 4.34
N PHE A 111 -18.01 18.76 3.42
CA PHE A 111 -16.65 18.39 3.73
C PHE A 111 -15.80 19.61 4.07
N GLN A 112 -15.20 19.59 5.26
CA GLN A 112 -14.24 20.59 5.70
C GLN A 112 -12.83 20.06 5.47
N PRO A 113 -12.14 20.48 4.40
CA PRO A 113 -10.82 19.96 4.07
C PRO A 113 -9.82 20.31 5.17
N LYS A 114 -9.19 19.28 5.73
CA LYS A 114 -8.08 19.37 6.69
C LYS A 114 -6.91 18.55 6.18
N VAL A 115 -5.70 18.84 6.64
CA VAL A 115 -4.52 18.01 6.32
C VAL A 115 -4.71 16.59 6.87
N GLY A 116 -4.32 15.58 6.09
CA GLY A 116 -4.36 14.18 6.54
C GLY A 116 -4.89 13.21 5.49
N SER A 117 -5.07 11.96 5.92
CA SER A 117 -5.65 10.89 5.11
C SER A 117 -7.11 10.68 5.49
N PHE A 118 -7.97 10.58 4.48
CA PHE A 118 -9.41 10.42 4.65
C PHE A 118 -9.89 9.16 3.94
N GLU A 119 -10.85 8.49 4.55
CA GLU A 119 -11.61 7.40 3.96
C GLU A 119 -13.10 7.76 4.05
N VAL A 120 -13.75 7.92 2.91
CA VAL A 120 -15.14 8.37 2.83
C VAL A 120 -15.89 7.52 1.82
N THR A 121 -17.11 7.13 2.15
CA THR A 121 -18.01 6.48 1.18
C THR A 121 -18.86 7.55 0.49
N ILE A 122 -18.70 7.67 -0.82
CA ILE A 122 -19.40 8.66 -1.66
C ILE A 122 -20.20 7.91 -2.74
N LEU A 123 -21.35 8.43 -3.13
CA LEU A 123 -22.11 7.87 -4.24
C LEU A 123 -21.40 8.18 -5.57
N ASN A 124 -20.94 7.15 -6.29
CA ASN A 124 -20.32 7.33 -7.59
C ASN A 124 -21.37 7.87 -8.59
N PRO A 125 -21.14 9.05 -9.21
CA PRO A 125 -22.13 9.69 -10.08
C PRO A 125 -22.37 8.93 -11.39
N VAL A 126 -21.43 8.08 -11.81
CA VAL A 126 -21.49 7.28 -13.04
C VAL A 126 -22.24 5.98 -12.80
N THR A 127 -21.85 5.21 -11.79
CA THR A 127 -22.42 3.87 -11.51
C THR A 127 -23.65 3.90 -10.59
N LYS A 128 -23.89 5.03 -9.91
CA LYS A 128 -24.93 5.17 -8.87
C LYS A 128 -24.77 4.20 -7.70
N GLN A 129 -23.55 3.71 -7.48
CA GLN A 129 -23.23 2.81 -6.38
C GLN A 129 -22.38 3.52 -5.33
N PRO A 130 -22.54 3.15 -4.04
CA PRO A 130 -21.64 3.60 -2.99
C PRO A 130 -20.22 3.14 -3.25
N GLN A 131 -19.26 4.05 -3.14
CA GLN A 131 -17.87 3.74 -3.36
C GLN A 131 -17.00 4.33 -2.25
N ALA A 132 -16.17 3.48 -1.63
CA ALA A 132 -15.16 3.91 -0.68
C ALA A 132 -14.02 4.61 -1.41
N VAL A 133 -13.73 5.84 -1.02
CA VAL A 133 -12.67 6.67 -1.58
C VAL A 133 -11.66 6.95 -0.48
N ARG A 134 -10.39 6.65 -0.76
CA ARG A 134 -9.27 6.94 0.12
C ARG A 134 -8.36 7.96 -0.55
N PHE A 135 -8.11 9.08 0.10
CA PHE A 135 -7.27 10.14 -0.44
C PHE A 135 -6.54 10.88 0.67
N SER A 136 -5.43 11.55 0.33
CA SER A 136 -4.70 12.41 1.24
C SER A 136 -4.75 13.86 0.77
N LEU A 137 -4.88 14.76 1.74
CA LEU A 137 -4.85 16.20 1.51
C LEU A 137 -3.53 16.76 2.05
N PRO A 138 -2.82 17.59 1.25
CA PRO A 138 -1.61 18.26 1.71
C PRO A 138 -1.90 19.27 2.81
N GLU A 139 -0.83 19.80 3.40
CA GLU A 139 -0.94 20.89 4.37
C GLU A 139 -1.51 22.17 3.73
N GLY A 140 -2.28 22.92 4.52
CA GLY A 140 -2.96 24.15 4.10
C GLY A 140 -4.46 23.96 3.85
N GLN A 141 -5.16 25.07 3.62
CA GLN A 141 -6.56 25.05 3.20
C GLN A 141 -6.63 25.20 1.68
N PRO A 142 -7.47 24.40 0.98
CA PRO A 142 -7.65 24.57 -0.45
C PRO A 142 -8.25 25.94 -0.73
N ARG A 143 -7.67 26.65 -1.70
CA ARG A 143 -8.14 27.96 -2.15
C ARG A 143 -9.48 27.86 -2.87
N ARG A 144 -9.70 26.73 -3.55
CA ARG A 144 -10.92 26.47 -4.31
C ARG A 144 -11.22 24.97 -4.32
N VAL A 145 -12.49 24.64 -4.22
CA VAL A 145 -13.00 23.29 -4.49
C VAL A 145 -13.81 23.37 -5.77
N ILE A 146 -13.43 22.59 -6.79
CA ILE A 146 -14.11 22.53 -8.07
C ILE A 146 -14.87 21.21 -8.12
N VAL A 147 -16.17 21.30 -8.40
CA VAL A 147 -17.05 20.15 -8.48
C VAL A 147 -17.49 20.01 -9.93
N ASN A 148 -17.04 18.94 -10.58
CA ASN A 148 -17.51 18.53 -11.90
C ASN A 148 -18.54 17.41 -11.77
N ARG A 149 -19.11 16.98 -12.90
CA ARG A 149 -20.12 15.91 -12.94
C ARG A 149 -19.62 14.58 -12.36
N ASP A 150 -18.35 14.29 -12.57
CA ASP A 150 -17.67 13.02 -12.31
C ASP A 150 -16.35 13.18 -11.53
N SER A 151 -15.99 14.40 -11.10
CA SER A 151 -14.77 14.61 -10.33
C SER A 151 -14.88 15.75 -9.33
N ILE A 152 -14.12 15.68 -8.24
CA ILE A 152 -13.87 16.81 -7.32
C ILE A 152 -12.39 17.14 -7.35
N GLU A 153 -12.06 18.42 -7.43
CA GLU A 153 -10.69 18.92 -7.36
C GLU A 153 -10.52 19.93 -6.22
N PHE A 154 -9.58 19.63 -5.32
CA PHE A 154 -9.14 20.52 -4.25
C PHE A 154 -7.88 21.26 -4.71
N VAL A 155 -8.01 22.55 -5.02
CA VAL A 155 -6.90 23.37 -5.53
C VAL A 155 -6.24 24.13 -4.39
N TYR A 156 -4.98 23.83 -4.11
CA TYR A 156 -4.17 24.48 -3.07
C TYR A 156 -3.29 25.61 -3.64
N GLY A 157 -2.85 25.46 -4.89
CA GLY A 157 -2.02 26.43 -5.60
C GLY A 157 -1.94 26.14 -7.11
N PRO A 158 -1.16 26.92 -7.87
CA PRO A 158 -1.08 26.82 -9.34
C PRO A 158 -0.53 25.48 -9.86
N ARG A 159 0.10 24.68 -9.01
CA ARG A 159 0.63 23.34 -9.35
C ARG A 159 0.31 22.27 -8.31
N GLN A 160 -0.50 22.62 -7.30
CA GLN A 160 -0.78 21.75 -6.18
C GLN A 160 -2.28 21.50 -6.07
N PHE A 161 -2.69 20.27 -6.32
CA PHE A 161 -4.10 19.88 -6.28
C PHE A 161 -4.27 18.39 -5.94
N THR A 162 -5.42 18.08 -5.34
CA THR A 162 -5.89 16.70 -5.18
C THR A 162 -7.18 16.56 -5.98
N ARG A 163 -7.18 15.71 -7.00
CA ARG A 163 -8.36 15.41 -7.83
C ARG A 163 -8.83 13.99 -7.58
N ILE A 164 -10.12 13.85 -7.30
CA ILE A 164 -10.83 12.59 -7.15
C ILE A 164 -11.76 12.45 -8.36
N GLU A 165 -11.50 11.48 -9.21
CA GLU A 165 -12.23 11.22 -10.45
C GLU A 165 -12.95 9.88 -10.36
N PHE A 166 -14.22 9.86 -10.73
CA PHE A 166 -15.09 8.69 -10.69
C PHE A 166 -15.39 8.22 -12.10
N ASP A 167 -15.06 6.96 -12.38
CA ASP A 167 -15.34 6.29 -13.64
C ASP A 167 -16.20 5.04 -13.40
N ARG A 168 -16.49 4.28 -14.46
CA ARG A 168 -17.14 2.97 -14.42
C ARG A 168 -16.28 1.92 -13.73
N ASP A 169 -14.96 2.02 -13.88
CA ASP A 169 -14.00 1.05 -13.32
C ASP A 169 -13.66 1.34 -11.85
N GLY A 170 -14.00 2.53 -11.36
CA GLY A 170 -13.82 2.88 -9.97
C GLY A 170 -13.48 4.35 -9.74
N VAL A 171 -12.58 4.60 -8.78
CA VAL A 171 -12.19 5.95 -8.36
C VAL A 171 -10.68 6.09 -8.54
N VAL A 172 -10.27 7.16 -9.18
CA VAL A 172 -8.88 7.51 -9.41
C VAL A 172 -8.57 8.78 -8.62
N VAL A 173 -7.56 8.71 -7.76
CA VAL A 173 -7.10 9.86 -6.97
C VAL A 173 -5.76 10.30 -7.53
N THR A 174 -5.71 11.53 -8.03
CA THR A 174 -4.50 12.16 -8.55
C THR A 174 -4.09 13.29 -7.62
N THR A 175 -2.87 13.23 -7.10
CA THR A 175 -2.28 14.30 -6.30
C THR A 175 -1.07 14.85 -7.03
N ARG A 176 -1.01 16.17 -7.17
CA ARG A 176 0.12 16.89 -7.77
C ARG A 176 0.61 18.00 -6.86
#